data_AF-A0A9X9LLY5-F1
#
_entry.id   AF-A0A9X9LLY5-F1
#
_cell.length_a   1.000
_cell.length_b   1.000
_cell.length_c   1.000
_cell.angle_alpha   90.00
_cell.angle_beta   90.00
_cell.angle_gamma   90.00
#
_symmetry.space_group_name_H-M   'P 1'
#
loop_
_entity.id
_entity.type
_entity.pdbx_description
1 polymer ?
#
loop_
_entity_poly.entity_id
_entity_poly.type
_entity_poly.pdbx_seq_one_letter_code
_entity_poly.pdbx_strand_id
1 'polypeptide(L)'
;CRSPYHQPTSYRPRLLLSGERGSGQTSHLAPALLHTLEKFSVHRLDLPALYSVSAKTPEESCAQIFREARRTVPSIVYMPHIGDWWEAVSETVRATFLTLLQDIPSFSPIFLLSTSETMYSELPEEVRSD
;
A
#
# COMPACT_ATOMS: atom_id res chain seq x y z
N CYS A 1 -18.79 -15.99 21.98
CA CYS A 1 -18.94 -15.32 20.67
C CYS A 1 -18.28 -13.95 20.74
N ARG A 2 -17.08 -13.77 20.19
CA ARG A 2 -16.38 -12.46 20.18
C ARG A 2 -16.75 -11.73 18.90
N SER A 3 -17.59 -10.71 19.04
CA SER A 3 -17.98 -9.83 17.95
C SER A 3 -16.80 -8.89 17.61
N PRO A 4 -16.34 -8.83 16.35
CA PRO A 4 -15.23 -7.95 15.92
C PRO A 4 -15.53 -6.45 16.10
N TYR A 5 -16.77 -6.08 16.46
CA TYR A 5 -17.16 -4.72 16.77
C TYR A 5 -16.70 -4.24 18.16
N HIS A 6 -16.34 -5.15 19.08
CA HIS A 6 -16.02 -4.79 20.48
C HIS A 6 -14.53 -4.64 20.79
N GLN A 7 -13.64 -5.11 19.91
CA GLN A 7 -12.19 -4.93 20.04
C GLN A 7 -11.58 -4.86 18.65
N PRO A 8 -10.97 -3.74 18.24
CA PRO A 8 -10.20 -3.72 17.01
C PRO A 8 -9.03 -4.69 17.15
N THR A 9 -9.00 -5.75 16.34
CA THR A 9 -7.96 -6.78 16.38
C THR A 9 -6.70 -6.38 15.61
N SER A 10 -6.72 -5.23 14.94
CA SER A 10 -5.62 -4.70 14.13
C SER A 10 -5.49 -3.19 14.34
N TYR A 11 -4.26 -2.73 14.56
CA TYR A 11 -3.89 -1.32 14.61
C TYR A 11 -3.00 -1.04 13.40
N ARG A 12 -3.50 -0.29 12.42
CA ARG A 12 -2.79 0.06 11.16
C ARG A 12 -1.97 -1.13 10.59
N PRO A 13 -2.63 -2.21 10.13
CA PRO A 13 -1.91 -3.40 9.68
C PRO A 13 -1.16 -3.10 8.39
N ARG A 14 0.17 -3.22 8.42
CA ARG A 14 1.07 -2.94 7.30
C ARG A 14 2.11 -4.04 7.20
N LEU A 15 2.38 -4.49 5.97
CA LEU A 15 3.32 -5.56 5.70
C LEU A 15 4.16 -5.18 4.48
N LEU A 16 5.48 -5.13 4.67
CA LEU A 16 6.47 -4.97 3.61
C LEU A 16 7.19 -6.29 3.37
N LEU A 17 7.11 -6.81 2.14
CA LEU A 17 7.89 -7.95 1.69
C LEU A 17 9.14 -7.46 0.97
N SER A 18 10.29 -7.49 1.63
CA SER A 18 11.57 -7.03 1.06
C SER A 18 12.56 -8.19 0.94
N GLY A 19 13.44 -8.10 -0.05
CA GLY A 19 14.62 -8.93 -0.17
C GLY A 19 15.25 -8.76 -1.55
N GLU A 20 16.22 -9.61 -1.86
CA GLU A 20 17.00 -9.48 -3.09
C GLU A 20 16.15 -9.72 -4.35
N ARG A 21 16.46 -8.96 -5.41
CA ARG A 21 15.81 -9.07 -6.71
C ARG A 21 15.75 -10.51 -7.19
N GLY A 22 14.55 -10.96 -7.54
CA GLY A 22 14.33 -12.32 -8.05
C GLY A 22 14.03 -13.37 -6.98
N SER A 23 14.00 -12.99 -5.71
CA SER A 23 13.56 -13.88 -4.62
C SER A 23 12.03 -14.10 -4.59
N GLY A 24 11.28 -13.42 -5.47
CA GLY A 24 9.89 -13.73 -5.74
C GLY A 24 8.87 -13.02 -4.85
N GLN A 25 9.27 -11.98 -4.12
CA GLN A 25 8.37 -11.20 -3.27
C GLN A 25 7.20 -10.63 -4.09
N THR A 26 7.52 -9.98 -5.22
CA THR A 26 6.49 -9.33 -6.06
C THR A 26 5.85 -10.29 -7.06
N SER A 27 6.62 -11.27 -7.57
CA SER A 27 6.15 -12.17 -8.64
C SER A 27 5.42 -13.41 -8.16
N HIS A 28 5.65 -13.88 -6.93
CA HIS A 28 5.06 -15.13 -6.41
C HIS A 28 4.36 -14.92 -5.07
N LEU A 29 5.07 -14.36 -4.08
CA LEU A 29 4.57 -14.29 -2.70
C LEU A 29 3.40 -13.30 -2.56
N ALA A 30 3.53 -12.08 -3.07
CA ALA A 30 2.46 -11.09 -3.01
C ALA A 30 1.19 -11.52 -3.77
N PRO A 31 1.27 -12.06 -5.02
CA PRO A 31 0.11 -12.63 -5.68
C PRO A 31 -0.55 -13.77 -4.89
N ALA A 32 0.24 -14.68 -4.28
CA ALA A 32 -0.30 -15.75 -3.46
C ALA A 32 -1.05 -15.22 -2.23
N LEU A 33 -0.50 -14.20 -1.55
CA LEU A 33 -1.15 -13.51 -0.44
C LEU A 33 -2.44 -12.81 -0.90
N LEU A 34 -2.40 -12.05 -1.98
CA LEU A 34 -3.57 -11.38 -2.55
C LEU A 34 -4.66 -12.37 -2.96
N HIS A 35 -4.29 -13.54 -3.49
CA HIS A 35 -5.24 -14.59 -3.82
C HIS A 35 -5.93 -15.15 -2.56
N THR A 36 -5.18 -15.41 -1.48
CA THR A 36 -5.81 -15.82 -0.20
C THR A 36 -6.73 -14.75 0.39
N LEU A 37 -6.53 -13.49 -0.02
CA LEU A 37 -7.27 -12.32 0.41
C LEU A 37 -8.29 -11.83 -0.64
N GLU A 38 -8.62 -12.64 -1.65
CA GLU A 38 -9.47 -12.26 -2.80
C GLU A 38 -10.88 -11.77 -2.42
N LYS A 39 -11.33 -12.04 -1.19
CA LYS A 39 -12.61 -11.59 -0.65
C LYS A 39 -12.63 -10.10 -0.32
N PHE A 40 -11.48 -9.43 -0.31
CA PHE A 40 -11.34 -8.01 0.00
C PHE A 40 -11.12 -7.19 -1.26
N SER A 41 -11.54 -5.92 -1.23
CA SER A 41 -11.27 -5.01 -2.34
C SER A 41 -9.79 -4.65 -2.37
N VAL A 42 -9.11 -4.93 -3.49
CA VAL A 42 -7.68 -4.61 -3.69
C VAL A 42 -7.55 -3.35 -4.53
N HIS A 43 -6.84 -2.36 -3.98
CA HIS A 43 -6.54 -1.08 -4.62
C HIS A 43 -5.05 -1.00 -4.87
N ARG A 44 -4.64 -1.01 -6.13
CA ARG A 44 -3.23 -1.01 -6.50
C ARG A 44 -2.71 0.43 -6.61
N LEU A 45 -1.61 0.71 -5.91
CA LEU A 45 -0.91 1.97 -5.95
C LEU A 45 0.50 1.72 -6.50
N ASP A 46 0.65 1.91 -7.81
CA ASP A 46 1.91 1.82 -8.55
C ASP A 46 2.05 2.98 -9.54
N LEU A 47 3.20 3.07 -10.23
CA LEU A 47 3.43 4.14 -11.20
C LEU A 47 2.37 4.15 -12.32
N PRO A 48 2.02 3.00 -12.94
CA PRO A 48 0.89 2.96 -13.87
C PRO A 48 -0.41 3.53 -13.29
N ALA A 49 -0.80 3.15 -12.07
CA ALA A 49 -2.02 3.66 -11.46
C ALA A 49 -2.00 5.19 -11.29
N LEU A 50 -0.86 5.76 -10.86
CA LEU A 50 -0.71 7.20 -10.66
C LEU A 50 -0.77 8.01 -11.97
N TYR A 51 -0.09 7.52 -13.01
CA TYR A 51 0.12 8.25 -14.26
C TYR A 51 -0.83 7.81 -15.38
N SER A 52 -1.76 6.88 -15.12
CA SER A 52 -2.70 6.36 -16.12
C SER A 52 -3.69 7.39 -16.65
N VAL A 53 -4.04 8.41 -15.84
CA VAL A 53 -5.04 9.42 -16.18
C VAL A 53 -4.37 10.75 -16.46
N SER A 54 -4.21 11.10 -17.74
CA SER A 54 -3.53 12.33 -18.17
C SER A 54 -4.21 13.62 -17.72
N ALA A 55 -5.51 13.57 -17.38
CA ALA A 55 -6.28 14.70 -16.90
C ALA A 55 -6.19 14.93 -15.38
N LYS A 56 -5.54 14.02 -14.63
CA LYS A 56 -5.36 14.11 -13.18
C LYS A 56 -3.90 14.26 -12.83
N THR A 57 -3.62 15.00 -11.77
CA THR A 57 -2.27 14.99 -11.23
C THR A 57 -2.01 13.65 -10.49
N PRO A 58 -0.75 13.21 -10.38
CA PRO A 58 -0.42 12.00 -9.61
C PRO A 58 -0.89 12.06 -8.15
N GLU A 59 -0.90 13.25 -7.54
CA GLU A 59 -1.43 13.50 -6.20
C GLU A 59 -2.94 13.22 -6.13
N GLU A 60 -3.71 13.67 -7.12
CA GLU A 60 -5.15 13.41 -7.21
C GLU A 60 -5.43 11.92 -7.43
N SER A 61 -4.67 11.25 -8.29
CA SER A 61 -4.75 9.80 -8.49
C SER A 61 -4.46 9.04 -7.20
N CYS A 62 -3.41 9.43 -6.47
CA CYS A 62 -3.07 8.86 -5.16
C CYS A 62 -4.21 9.05 -4.15
N ALA A 63 -4.73 10.27 -4.03
CA ALA A 63 -5.85 10.59 -3.14
C ALA A 63 -7.12 9.79 -3.48
N GLN A 64 -7.40 9.60 -4.77
CA GLN A 64 -8.53 8.80 -5.21
C GLN A 64 -8.39 7.33 -4.77
N ILE A 65 -7.23 6.72 -4.94
CA ILE A 65 -6.98 5.33 -4.54
C ILE A 65 -7.22 5.13 -3.03
N PHE A 66 -6.69 6.03 -2.19
CA PHE A 66 -6.93 6.00 -0.74
C PHE A 66 -8.41 6.21 -0.40
N ARG A 67 -9.10 7.11 -1.11
CA ARG A 67 -10.54 7.33 -0.93
C ARG A 67 -11.35 6.09 -1.26
N GLU A 68 -11.01 5.39 -2.34
CA GLU A 68 -11.67 4.15 -2.76
C GLU A 68 -11.42 3.02 -1.77
N ALA A 69 -10.18 2.88 -1.29
CA ALA A 69 -9.83 1.93 -0.23
C ALA A 69 -10.66 2.18 1.04
N ARG A 70 -10.79 3.43 1.47
CA ARG A 70 -11.62 3.80 2.65
C ARG A 70 -13.11 3.56 2.45
N ARG A 71 -13.63 3.66 1.22
CA ARG A 71 -15.05 3.43 0.91
C ARG A 71 -15.40 1.94 0.87
N THR A 72 -14.43 1.08 0.60
CA THR A 72 -14.62 -0.36 0.35
C THR A 72 -14.08 -1.24 1.46
N VAL A 73 -13.96 -0.68 2.68
CA VAL A 73 -13.52 -1.43 3.86
C VAL A 73 -14.41 -2.65 4.13
N PRO A 74 -13.84 -3.81 4.50
CA PRO A 74 -12.41 -4.12 4.60
C PRO A 74 -11.70 -4.20 3.23
N SER A 75 -10.54 -3.56 3.11
CA SER A 75 -9.82 -3.39 1.83
C SER A 75 -8.30 -3.49 1.98
N ILE A 76 -7.62 -3.65 0.84
CA ILE A 76 -6.17 -3.80 0.75
C ILE A 76 -5.64 -2.72 -0.18
N VAL A 77 -4.62 -1.99 0.26
CA VAL A 77 -3.81 -1.13 -0.61
C VAL A 77 -2.54 -1.89 -0.95
N TYR A 78 -2.32 -2.18 -2.24
CA TYR A 78 -1.19 -2.96 -2.71
C TYR A 78 -0.18 -2.07 -3.45
N MET A 79 1.06 -2.01 -2.95
CA MET A 79 2.17 -1.21 -3.47
C MET A 79 3.34 -2.11 -3.90
N PRO A 80 3.36 -2.57 -5.15
CA PRO A 80 4.48 -3.33 -5.68
C PRO A 80 5.71 -2.45 -5.86
N HIS A 81 6.90 -3.03 -5.68
CA HIS A 81 8.18 -2.35 -5.95
C HIS A 81 8.28 -0.96 -5.29
N ILE A 82 7.94 -0.86 -4.00
CA ILE A 82 7.84 0.41 -3.26
C ILE A 82 9.13 1.23 -3.29
N GLY A 83 10.30 0.58 -3.33
CA GLY A 83 11.58 1.27 -3.48
C GLY A 83 11.69 2.02 -4.81
N ASP A 84 11.41 1.34 -5.93
CA ASP A 84 11.43 1.94 -7.26
C ASP A 84 10.33 3.01 -7.40
N TRP A 85 9.14 2.76 -6.84
CA TRP A 85 8.05 3.72 -6.80
C TRP A 85 8.48 5.00 -6.07
N TRP A 86 9.09 4.87 -4.89
CA TRP A 86 9.55 5.99 -4.08
C TRP A 86 10.50 6.86 -4.89
N GLU A 87 11.55 6.28 -5.46
CA GLU A 87 12.55 7.01 -6.26
C GLU A 87 11.97 7.69 -7.50
N ALA A 88 10.96 7.09 -8.14
CA ALA A 88 10.38 7.64 -9.37
C ALA A 88 9.38 8.79 -9.15
N VAL A 89 8.67 8.82 -8.02
CA VAL A 89 7.67 9.88 -7.76
C VAL A 89 8.30 11.15 -7.19
N SER A 90 7.67 12.30 -7.45
CA SER A 90 8.11 13.59 -6.92
C SER A 90 7.91 13.68 -5.41
N GLU A 91 8.65 14.59 -4.75
CA GLU A 91 8.49 14.87 -3.32
C GLU A 91 7.04 15.25 -2.94
N THR A 92 6.34 15.97 -3.81
CA THR A 92 4.92 16.34 -3.61
C THR A 92 4.01 15.11 -3.54
N VAL A 93 4.24 14.11 -4.40
CA VAL A 93 3.49 12.86 -4.38
C VAL A 93 3.81 12.04 -3.13
N ARG A 94 5.09 11.97 -2.74
CA ARG A 94 5.52 11.30 -1.49
C ARG A 94 4.84 11.94 -0.27
N ALA A 95 4.85 13.27 -0.18
CA ALA A 95 4.21 14.01 0.89
C ALA A 95 2.69 13.77 0.92
N THR A 96 2.05 13.75 -0.26
CA THR A 96 0.62 13.44 -0.39
C THR A 96 0.31 12.03 0.10
N PHE A 97 1.09 11.04 -0.34
CA PHE A 97 0.97 9.66 0.10
C PHE A 97 1.08 9.52 1.63
N LEU A 98 2.15 10.08 2.23
CA LEU A 98 2.37 10.03 3.67
C LEU A 98 1.22 10.70 4.44
N THR A 99 0.72 11.84 3.95
CA THR A 99 -0.42 12.54 4.57
C THR A 99 -1.68 11.68 4.54
N LEU A 100 -2.05 11.15 3.36
CA LEU A 100 -3.22 10.28 3.20
C LEU A 100 -3.14 9.03 4.07
N LEU A 101 -1.94 8.50 4.22
CA LEU A 101 -1.64 7.31 5.00
C LEU A 101 -1.70 7.58 6.52
N GLN A 102 -1.28 8.76 6.96
CA GLN A 102 -1.46 9.23 8.35
C GLN A 102 -2.92 9.51 8.68
N ASP A 103 -3.70 9.99 7.71
CA ASP A 103 -5.13 10.28 7.83
C ASP A 103 -6.01 9.02 7.95
N ILE A 104 -5.47 7.82 7.68
CA ILE A 104 -6.20 6.58 7.92
C ILE A 104 -6.44 6.41 9.43
N PRO A 105 -7.70 6.29 9.88
CA PRO A 105 -8.01 6.02 11.28
C PRO A 105 -7.32 4.74 11.76
N SER A 106 -6.72 4.74 12.96
CA SER A 106 -5.86 3.62 13.39
C SER A 106 -6.54 2.26 13.48
N PHE A 107 -7.87 2.25 13.61
CA PHE A 107 -8.69 1.03 13.66
C PHE A 107 -9.44 0.75 12.35
N SER A 108 -9.12 1.48 11.27
CA SER A 108 -9.69 1.22 9.96
C SER A 108 -9.16 -0.14 9.44
N PRO A 109 -10.03 -1.04 8.96
CA PRO A 109 -9.60 -2.35 8.46
C PRO A 109 -9.09 -2.22 7.02
N ILE A 110 -8.07 -1.39 6.83
CA ILE A 110 -7.32 -1.22 5.59
C ILE A 110 -5.95 -1.85 5.81
N PHE A 111 -5.63 -2.85 5.02
CA PHE A 111 -4.33 -3.53 5.05
C PHE A 111 -3.42 -2.95 3.97
N LEU A 112 -2.25 -2.43 4.35
CA LEU A 112 -1.22 -2.01 3.40
C LEU A 112 -0.27 -3.16 3.14
N LEU A 113 -0.19 -3.62 1.89
CA LEU A 113 0.77 -4.62 1.45
C LEU A 113 1.74 -3.97 0.47
N SER A 114 3.03 -3.95 0.79
CA SER A 114 4.07 -3.45 -0.09
C SER A 114 5.11 -4.52 -0.40
N THR A 115 5.76 -4.43 -1.57
CA THR A 115 6.89 -5.30 -1.92
C THR A 115 8.10 -4.49 -2.34
N SER A 116 9.30 -4.99 -2.06
CA SER A 116 10.55 -4.46 -2.59
C SER A 116 11.45 -5.59 -3.08
N GLU A 117 12.17 -5.31 -4.16
CA GLU A 117 13.23 -6.16 -4.72
C GLU A 117 14.63 -5.69 -4.31
N THR A 118 14.71 -4.79 -3.32
CA THR A 118 15.93 -4.37 -2.63
C THR A 118 15.92 -4.83 -1.17
N MET A 119 17.11 -4.94 -0.57
CA MET A 119 17.19 -5.32 0.85
C MET A 119 16.58 -4.23 1.74
N TYR A 120 15.99 -4.65 2.86
CA TYR A 120 15.33 -3.73 3.80
C TYR A 120 16.27 -2.63 4.30
N SER A 121 17.57 -2.93 4.45
CA SER A 121 18.60 -1.95 4.85
C SER A 121 18.81 -0.83 3.83
N GLU A 122 18.51 -1.08 2.56
CA GLU A 122 18.74 -0.15 1.44
C GLU A 122 17.49 0.69 1.14
N LEU A 123 16.36 0.41 1.78
CA LEU A 123 15.14 1.17 1.59
C LEU A 123 15.19 2.52 2.35
N PRO A 124 14.56 3.58 1.80
CA PRO A 124 14.39 4.86 2.47
C PRO A 124 13.76 4.70 3.86
N GLU A 125 14.15 5.54 4.83
CA GLU A 125 13.68 5.42 6.21
C GLU A 125 12.15 5.53 6.31
N GLU A 126 11.56 6.37 5.47
CA GLU A 126 10.12 6.60 5.38
C GLU A 126 9.38 5.32 4.96
N VAL A 127 9.94 4.56 4.02
CA VAL A 127 9.37 3.29 3.52
C VAL A 127 9.53 2.17 4.54
N ARG A 128 10.62 2.21 5.34
CA ARG A 128 10.86 1.23 6.41
C ARG A 128 9.98 1.48 7.63
N SER A 129 9.58 2.73 7.83
CA SER A 129 8.74 3.20 8.94
C SER A 129 7.25 3.11 8.63
N ASP A 130 6.91 2.68 7.41
CA ASP A 130 5.52 2.46 7.00
C ASP A 130 4.88 1.33 7.78
#